data_AF-A0A3P6TCU2-F1
#
_entry.id   AF-A0A3P6TCU2-F1
#
_cell.length_a   1.000
_cell.length_b   1.000
_cell.length_c   1.000
_cell.angle_alpha   90.00
_cell.angle_beta   90.00
_cell.angle_gamma   90.00
#
_symmetry.space_group_name_H-M   'P 1'
#
loop_
_entity.id
_entity.type
_entity.pdbx_description
1 polymer ?
#
loop_
_entity_poly.entity_id
_entity_poly.type
_entity_poly.pdbx_seq_one_letter_code
_entity_poly.pdbx_strand_id
1 'polypeptide(L)' 'MLQVGKDAFGPTNINSLKACGVMTDYIDVSEKEKTGCATITVTKDGYNSRLLVLLASS' A
#
# COMPACT_ATOMS: atom_id res chain seq x y z
N MET A 1 13.76 0.38 -5.11
CA MET A 1 13.01 -0.80 -5.58
C MET A 1 11.61 -0.71 -4.98
N LEU A 2 10.55 -0.92 -5.76
CA LEU A 2 9.18 -0.97 -5.21
C LEU A 2 9.03 -2.27 -4.43
N GLN A 3 8.51 -2.18 -3.21
CA GLN A 3 8.41 -3.32 -2.31
C GLN A 3 7.09 -3.26 -1.54
N VAL A 4 6.52 -4.44 -1.30
CA VAL A 4 5.40 -4.64 -0.37
C VAL A 4 5.81 -5.64 0.70
N GLY A 5 5.13 -5.64 1.85
CA GLY A 5 5.34 -6.64 2.87
C GLY A 5 4.61 -7.95 2.56
N LYS A 6 5.11 -9.06 3.11
CA LYS A 6 4.39 -10.34 3.14
C LYS A 6 3.32 -10.34 4.24
N ASP A 7 2.41 -9.39 4.15
CA ASP A 7 1.23 -9.25 4.99
C ASP A 7 -0.03 -9.39 4.14
N ALA A 8 -1.21 -9.16 4.72
CA ALA A 8 -2.47 -9.25 4.00
C ALA A 8 -2.63 -8.19 2.89
N PHE A 9 -1.91 -7.06 2.98
CA PHE A 9 -2.03 -5.96 2.03
C PHE A 9 -1.13 -6.15 0.80
N GLY A 10 0.08 -6.68 0.96
CA GLY A 10 1.04 -6.80 -0.14
C GLY A 10 0.53 -7.58 -1.36
N PRO A 11 0.09 -8.85 -1.20
CA PRO A 11 -0.51 -9.63 -2.30
C PRO A 11 -1.77 -8.97 -2.87
N THR A 12 -2.60 -8.37 -2.01
CA THR A 12 -3.81 -7.66 -2.43
C THR A 12 -3.50 -6.46 -3.32
N ASN A 13 -2.48 -5.67 -2.96
CA ASN A 13 -2.03 -4.52 -3.74
C ASN A 13 -1.44 -4.95 -5.09
N ILE A 14 -0.58 -5.98 -5.12
CA ILE A 14 -0.01 -6.50 -6.37
C ILE A 14 -1.13 -7.00 -7.31
N ASN A 15 -2.07 -7.78 -6.79
CA ASN A 15 -3.16 -8.32 -7.59
C ASN A 15 -4.09 -7.22 -8.12
N SER A 16 -4.36 -6.19 -7.32
CA SER A 16 -5.17 -5.04 -7.74
C SER A 16 -4.50 -4.27 -8.88
N LEU A 17 -3.18 -4.05 -8.79
CA LEU A 17 -2.40 -3.42 -9.86
C LEU A 17 -2.41 -4.27 -11.14
N LYS A 18 -2.20 -5.58 -11.04
CA LYS A 18 -2.31 -6.50 -12.18
C LYS A 18 -3.69 -6.45 -12.83
N ALA A 19 -4.75 -6.41 -12.03
CA ALA A 19 -6.13 -6.30 -12.53
C ALA A 19 -6.38 -4.98 -13.30
N CYS A 20 -5.65 -3.92 -12.97
CA CYS A 20 -5.65 -2.66 -13.72
C CYS A 20 -4.72 -2.66 -14.96
N GLY A 21 -4.11 -3.79 -15.30
CA GLY A 21 -3.19 -3.91 -16.44
C GLY A 21 -1.78 -3.35 -16.17
N VAL A 22 -1.42 -3.12 -14.90
CA VAL A 22 -0.09 -2.64 -14.52
C VAL A 22 0.90 -3.80 -14.50
N MET A 23 2.08 -3.59 -15.09
CA MET A 23 3.21 -4.54 -15.01
C MET A 23 3.81 -4.52 -13.59
N THR A 24 3.85 -5.68 -12.92
CA THR A 24 4.28 -5.79 -11.51
C THR A 24 5.53 -6.63 -11.29
N ASP A 25 6.21 -7.08 -12.35
CA ASP A 25 7.31 -8.06 -12.27
C ASP A 25 8.52 -7.56 -11.45
N TYR A 26 8.62 -6.25 -11.25
CA TYR A 26 9.69 -5.59 -10.50
C TYR A 26 9.28 -5.18 -9.08
N ILE A 27 8.11 -5.59 -8.61
CA ILE A 27 7.68 -5.37 -7.22
C ILE A 27 8.17 -6.52 -6.37
N ASP A 28 8.99 -6.21 -5.37
CA ASP A 28 9.52 -7.20 -4.43
C ASP A 28 8.56 -7.44 -3.26
N VAL A 29 8.63 -8.64 -2.68
CA VAL A 29 7.86 -8.99 -1.48
C VAL A 29 8.83 -9.21 -0.32
N SER A 30 8.79 -8.33 0.67
CA SER A 30 9.62 -8.41 1.86
C SER A 30 9.06 -9.39 2.89
N GLU A 31 9.88 -10.31 3.37
CA GLU A 31 9.56 -11.12 4.55
C GLU A 31 9.74 -10.33 5.87
N LYS A 32 10.44 -9.18 5.83
CA LYS A 32 10.82 -8.41 7.02
C LYS A 32 10.00 -7.12 7.18
N GLU A 33 9.81 -6.39 6.08
CA GLU A 33 9.14 -5.09 6.10
C GLU A 33 7.63 -5.25 5.92
N LYS A 34 6.86 -4.33 6.50
CA LYS A 34 5.40 -4.28 6.31
C LYS A 34 5.03 -3.42 5.10
N THR A 35 3.88 -3.68 4.51
CA THR A 35 3.30 -2.83 3.47
C THR A 35 2.95 -1.46 4.06
N GLY A 36 3.45 -0.39 3.44
CA GLY A 36 3.09 0.97 3.82
C GLY A 36 1.61 1.24 3.59
N CYS A 37 0.90 1.71 4.62
CA CYS A 37 -0.51 2.07 4.55
C CYS A 37 -0.68 3.55 4.89
N ALA A 38 -1.66 4.22 4.29
CA ALA A 38 -2.01 5.59 4.65
C ALA A 38 -3.54 5.70 4.78
N THR A 39 -4.01 6.24 5.90
CA THR A 39 -5.44 6.43 6.13
C THR A 39 -5.88 7.76 5.52
N ILE A 40 -6.78 7.70 4.54
CA ILE A 40 -7.40 8.90 3.98
C ILE A 40 -8.79 9.03 4.58
N THR A 41 -8.98 10.06 5.41
CA THR A 41 -10.31 10.42 5.92
C THR A 41 -10.85 11.57 5.07
N VAL A 42 -12.11 11.48 4.65
CA VAL A 42 -12.78 12.49 3.82
C VAL A 42 -13.84 13.20 4.67
N THR A 43 -13.81 14.53 4.70
CA THR A 43 -14.81 15.33 5.42
C THR A 43 -16.14 15.29 4.68
N LYS A 44 -17.23 15.67 5.38
CA LYS A 44 -18.56 15.79 4.79
C LYS A 44 -18.58 16.68 3.53
N ASP A 45 -17.72 17.68 3.48
CA ASP A 45 -17.63 18.64 2.37
C ASP A 45 -16.73 18.16 1.22
N GLY A 46 -16.25 16.92 1.27
CA GLY A 46 -15.45 16.30 0.21
C GLY A 46 -13.96 16.63 0.28
N TYR A 47 -13.48 17.24 1.37
CA TYR A 47 -12.04 17.49 1.54
C TYR A 47 -11.33 16.29 2.16
N ASN A 48 -10.13 16.00 1.68
CA ASN A 48 -9.27 15.01 2.31
C ASN A 48 -8.67 15.60 3.61
N SER A 49 -9.03 15.05 4.77
CA SER A 49 -8.23 15.26 5.98
C SER A 49 -7.01 14.33 5.92
N ARG A 50 -5.82 14.90 5.81
CA ARG A 50 -4.59 14.13 5.62
C ARG A 50 -4.14 13.54 6.95
N LEU A 51 -4.23 12.22 7.10
CA LEU A 51 -3.56 11.48 8.17
C LEU A 51 -2.62 10.44 7.55
N LEU A 52 -1.34 10.78 7.43
CA LEU A 52 -0.32 9.80 7.02
C LEU A 52 0.12 9.00 8.24
N VAL A 53 -0.36 7.76 8.37
CA VAL A 53 0.23 6.80 9.30
C VAL A 53 1.31 6.04 8.55
N LEU A 54 2.53 6.58 8.46
CA LEU A 54 3.69 5.74 8.18
C LEU A 54 3.79 4.75 9.35
N LEU A 55 3.31 3.52 9.17
CA LEU A 55 3.64 2.43 10.08
C LEU A 55 5.13 2.15 9.87
N ALA A 56 5.95 2.93 10.57
CA ALA A 56 7.38 2.73 10.63
C ALA A 56 7.65 1.30 11.10
N SER A 57 8.48 0.62 10.33
CA SER A 57 8.98 -0.73 10.59
C SER A 57 9.44 -0.84 12.05
N SER A 58 8.91 -1.83 12.75
CA SER A 58 9.45 -2.35 14.01
C SER A 58 10.24 -3.62 13.72
#